data_AF-A0A2S6U8I3-F1
#
_entry.id   AF-A0A2S6U8I3-F1
#
_cell.length_a   1.000
_cell.length_b   1.000
_cell.length_c   1.000
_cell.angle_alpha   90.00
_cell.angle_beta   90.00
_cell.angle_gamma   90.00
#
_symmetry.space_group_name_H-M   'P 1'
#
loop_
_entity.id
_entity.type
_entity.pdbx_description
1 polymer ?
#
loop_
_entity_poly.entity_id
_entity_poly.type
_entity_poly.pdbx_seq_one_letter_code
_entity_poly.pdbx_strand_id
1 'polypeptide(L)'
;LEALAGDMKDAGAADRAAIQAQAGNAWFQAGDYARAHAMQSAALALSPDDPEILIDRAMTLAGRKKYWEAIDDLNQVVVADPENFAARILRASAYRFVDVPGLAREDAAAAFRLAPERPEILLEYGIILRLAGDRDGARRHWLTLIRLHDGTPAADTARRNLARMDLPEK
;
A
#
# COMPACT_ATOMS: atom_id res chain seq x y z
N LEU A 1 34.86 18.15 16.91
CA LEU A 1 34.92 18.64 15.51
C LEU A 1 34.51 17.56 14.52
N GLU A 2 34.95 16.31 14.69
CA GLU A 2 34.55 15.18 13.82
C GLU A 2 33.06 14.79 13.93
N ALA A 3 32.49 14.78 15.15
CA ALA A 3 31.05 14.52 15.35
C ALA A 3 30.17 15.55 14.62
N LEU A 4 30.47 16.85 14.78
CA LEU A 4 29.75 17.94 14.11
C LEU A 4 29.84 17.86 12.57
N ALA A 5 30.96 17.37 12.03
CA ALA A 5 31.15 17.17 10.60
C ALA A 5 30.42 15.92 10.07
N GLY A 6 30.20 14.91 10.90
CA GLY A 6 29.31 13.78 10.62
C GLY A 6 27.85 14.24 10.56
N ASP A 7 27.39 14.91 11.62
CA ASP A 7 26.02 15.41 11.73
C ASP A 7 25.63 16.32 10.55
N MET A 8 26.54 17.18 10.08
CA MET A 8 26.29 18.04 8.91
C MET A 8 26.26 17.27 7.58
N LYS A 9 27.05 16.19 7.44
CA LYS A 9 27.01 15.33 6.26
C LYS A 9 25.73 14.51 6.21
N ASP A 10 25.29 14.03 7.37
CA ASP A 10 24.07 13.24 7.54
C ASP A 10 22.83 14.12 7.32
N ALA A 11 22.82 15.35 7.84
CA ALA A 11 21.77 16.33 7.53
C ALA A 11 21.69 16.60 6.03
N GLY A 12 22.83 16.79 5.35
CA GLY A 12 22.85 16.95 3.90
C GLY A 12 22.43 15.69 3.13
N ALA A 13 22.61 14.50 3.69
CA ALA A 13 22.14 13.25 3.08
C ALA A 13 20.62 13.11 3.20
N ALA A 14 20.05 13.42 4.37
CA ALA A 14 18.60 13.44 4.60
C ALA A 14 17.88 14.43 3.68
N ASP A 15 18.41 15.65 3.52
CA ASP A 15 17.83 16.64 2.62
C ASP A 15 17.84 16.16 1.16
N ARG A 16 18.93 15.53 0.72
CA ARG A 16 19.02 14.94 -0.63
C ARG A 16 18.05 13.78 -0.80
N ALA A 17 17.88 12.93 0.21
CA ALA A 17 16.93 11.84 0.21
C ALA A 17 15.49 12.38 0.04
N ALA A 18 15.13 13.41 0.80
CA ALA A 18 13.82 14.05 0.72
C ALA A 18 13.54 14.65 -0.67
N ILE A 19 14.53 15.34 -1.27
CA ILE A 19 14.39 15.89 -2.64
C ILE A 19 14.17 14.77 -3.66
N GLN A 20 14.91 13.68 -3.55
CA GLN A 20 14.77 12.53 -4.44
C GLN A 20 13.42 11.81 -4.23
N ALA A 21 12.96 11.66 -3.00
CA ALA A 21 11.65 11.10 -2.68
C ALA A 21 10.52 11.95 -3.29
N GLN A 22 10.58 13.28 -3.12
CA GLN A 22 9.62 14.20 -3.73
C GLN A 22 9.62 14.13 -5.25
N ALA A 23 10.80 14.07 -5.89
CA ALA A 23 10.90 13.87 -7.33
C ALA A 23 10.30 12.53 -7.77
N GLY A 24 10.53 11.46 -6.99
CA GLY A 24 9.93 10.15 -7.23
C GLY A 24 8.41 10.18 -7.19
N ASN A 25 7.85 10.85 -6.19
CA ASN A 25 6.40 11.00 -6.04
C ASN A 25 5.80 11.84 -7.17
N ALA A 26 6.47 12.91 -7.61
CA ALA A 26 6.05 13.68 -8.77
C ALA A 26 5.99 12.82 -10.04
N TRP A 27 7.00 11.97 -10.30
CA TRP A 27 6.98 11.04 -11.42
C TRP A 27 5.90 9.96 -11.29
N PHE A 28 5.64 9.47 -10.07
CA PHE A 28 4.56 8.52 -9.81
C PHE A 28 3.20 9.11 -10.17
N GLN A 29 2.94 10.36 -9.76
CA GLN A 29 1.70 11.07 -10.10
C GLN A 29 1.59 11.38 -11.59
N ALA A 30 2.71 11.55 -12.29
CA ALA A 30 2.76 11.67 -13.74
C ALA A 30 2.59 10.33 -14.48
N GLY A 31 2.54 9.20 -13.76
CA GLY A 31 2.45 7.85 -14.33
C GLY A 31 3.77 7.30 -14.88
N ASP A 32 4.88 8.03 -14.76
CA ASP A 32 6.21 7.54 -15.15
C ASP A 32 6.82 6.73 -14.01
N TYR A 33 6.34 5.49 -13.87
CA TYR A 33 6.80 4.60 -12.81
C TYR A 33 8.28 4.21 -12.93
N ALA A 34 8.88 4.34 -14.11
CA ALA A 34 10.31 4.06 -14.30
C ALA A 34 11.16 5.15 -13.63
N ARG A 35 10.84 6.42 -13.89
CA ARG A 35 11.52 7.55 -13.24
C ARG A 35 11.21 7.64 -11.76
N ALA A 36 9.96 7.38 -11.36
CA ALA A 36 9.56 7.34 -9.95
C ALA A 36 10.44 6.36 -9.15
N HIS A 37 10.53 5.12 -9.64
CA HIS A 37 11.32 4.07 -9.02
C HIS A 37 12.81 4.45 -8.94
N ALA A 38 13.36 5.07 -9.99
CA ALA A 38 14.76 5.49 -10.00
C ALA A 38 15.05 6.54 -8.91
N MET A 39 14.17 7.55 -8.77
CA MET A 39 14.33 8.59 -7.77
C MET A 39 14.12 8.08 -6.34
N GLN A 40 13.08 7.27 -6.10
CA GLN A 40 12.84 6.64 -4.80
C GLN A 40 13.97 5.68 -4.41
N SER A 41 14.53 4.93 -5.36
CA SER A 41 15.69 4.06 -5.09
C SER A 41 16.95 4.85 -4.74
N ALA A 42 17.16 6.01 -5.38
CA ALA A 42 18.24 6.90 -5.01
C ALA A 42 18.05 7.48 -3.59
N ALA A 43 16.80 7.83 -3.24
CA ALA A 43 16.46 8.30 -1.92
C ALA A 43 16.71 7.23 -0.84
N LEU A 44 16.32 5.97 -1.09
CA LEU A 44 16.60 4.84 -0.20
C LEU A 44 18.08 4.48 -0.11
N ALA A 45 18.90 4.82 -1.11
CA ALA A 45 20.36 4.67 -0.98
C ALA A 45 20.96 5.64 0.06
N LEU A 46 20.23 6.72 0.40
CA LEU A 46 20.62 7.71 1.41
C LEU A 46 19.91 7.46 2.75
N SER A 47 18.66 7.00 2.71
CA SER A 47 17.82 6.71 3.88
C SER A 47 17.13 5.35 3.70
N PRO A 48 17.83 4.22 3.94
CA PRO A 48 17.37 2.88 3.55
C PRO A 48 16.12 2.40 4.29
N ASP A 49 15.93 2.84 5.53
CA ASP A 49 14.85 2.39 6.40
C ASP A 49 13.70 3.40 6.50
N ASP A 50 13.65 4.40 5.61
CA ASP A 50 12.58 5.40 5.61
C ASP A 50 11.24 4.78 5.19
N PRO A 51 10.24 4.70 6.09
CA PRO A 51 9.01 3.97 5.82
C PRO A 51 8.14 4.66 4.76
N GLU A 52 8.20 5.98 4.63
CA GLU A 52 7.42 6.71 3.63
C GLU A 52 7.97 6.41 2.24
N ILE A 53 9.29 6.47 2.07
CA ILE A 53 9.95 6.19 0.78
C ILE A 53 9.77 4.73 0.37
N LEU A 54 9.86 3.79 1.32
CA LEU A 54 9.59 2.37 1.09
C LEU A 54 8.14 2.13 0.62
N ILE A 55 7.15 2.77 1.26
CA ILE A 55 5.75 2.69 0.85
C ILE A 55 5.55 3.27 -0.57
N ASP A 56 6.11 4.45 -0.84
CA ASP A 56 6.00 5.12 -2.14
C ASP A 56 6.63 4.30 -3.27
N ARG A 57 7.80 3.68 -3.00
CA ARG A 57 8.45 2.77 -3.95
C ARG A 57 7.64 1.50 -4.14
N ALA A 58 7.07 0.92 -3.09
CA ALA A 58 6.21 -0.25 -3.20
C ALA A 58 4.97 0.01 -4.06
N MET A 59 4.33 1.18 -3.92
CA MET A 59 3.22 1.60 -4.79
C MET A 59 3.66 1.73 -6.25
N THR A 60 4.84 2.30 -6.48
CA THR A 60 5.44 2.43 -7.82
C THR A 60 5.75 1.07 -8.44
N LEU A 61 6.32 0.14 -7.66
CA LEU A 61 6.61 -1.23 -8.06
C LEU A 61 5.32 -2.00 -8.40
N ALA A 62 4.28 -1.85 -7.58
CA ALA A 62 2.96 -2.42 -7.85
C ALA A 62 2.35 -1.86 -9.16
N GLY A 63 2.50 -0.57 -9.44
CA GLY A 63 2.12 0.05 -10.72
C GLY A 63 2.84 -0.56 -11.93
N ARG A 64 4.06 -1.07 -11.71
CA ARG A 64 4.86 -1.84 -12.69
C ARG A 64 4.63 -3.34 -12.64
N LYS A 65 3.67 -3.82 -11.83
CA LYS A 65 3.38 -5.25 -11.59
C LYS A 65 4.56 -6.04 -11.00
N LYS A 66 5.51 -5.35 -10.37
CA LYS A 66 6.64 -5.92 -9.62
C LYS A 66 6.24 -6.19 -8.18
N TYR A 67 5.30 -7.11 -8.00
CA TYR A 67 4.63 -7.31 -6.71
C TYR A 67 5.53 -7.94 -5.65
N TRP A 68 6.47 -8.81 -6.03
CA TRP A 68 7.43 -9.38 -5.08
C TRP A 68 8.37 -8.32 -4.53
N GLU A 69 8.94 -7.46 -5.39
CA GLU A 69 9.76 -6.35 -4.91
C GLU A 69 8.97 -5.35 -4.05
N ALA A 70 7.68 -5.12 -4.37
CA ALA A 70 6.82 -4.29 -3.52
C ALA A 70 6.59 -4.94 -2.14
N ILE A 71 6.42 -6.26 -2.09
CA ILE A 71 6.29 -7.01 -0.83
C ILE A 71 7.56 -6.87 0.00
N ASP A 72 8.75 -6.91 -0.59
CA ASP A 72 10.03 -6.76 0.12
C ASP A 72 10.15 -5.39 0.79
N ASP A 73 9.77 -4.31 0.11
CA ASP A 73 9.75 -2.96 0.69
C ASP A 73 8.73 -2.86 1.84
N LEU A 74 7.51 -3.38 1.62
CA LEU A 74 6.46 -3.34 2.62
C LEU A 74 6.77 -4.23 3.83
N ASN A 75 7.51 -5.32 3.63
CA ASN A 75 7.99 -6.18 4.71
C ASN A 75 8.92 -5.41 5.65
N GLN A 76 9.83 -4.60 5.12
CA GLN A 76 10.72 -3.77 5.94
C GLN A 76 9.91 -2.81 6.81
N VAL A 77 8.91 -2.14 6.24
CA VAL A 77 8.03 -1.22 6.99
C VAL A 77 7.24 -1.95 8.06
N VAL A 78 6.64 -3.10 7.76
CA VAL A 78 5.83 -3.85 8.73
C VAL A 78 6.68 -4.46 9.85
N VAL A 79 7.93 -4.82 9.58
CA VAL A 79 8.87 -5.30 10.61
C VAL A 79 9.28 -4.15 11.55
N ALA A 80 9.55 -2.97 11.00
CA ALA A 80 9.94 -1.80 11.80
C ALA A 80 8.76 -1.20 12.57
N ASP A 81 7.58 -1.12 11.93
CA ASP A 81 6.34 -0.61 12.49
C ASP A 81 5.18 -1.61 12.28
N PRO A 82 4.98 -2.51 13.25
CA PRO A 82 3.85 -3.42 13.26
C PRO A 82 2.49 -2.75 13.52
N GLU A 83 2.34 -1.43 13.54
CA GLU A 83 1.04 -0.75 13.58
C GLU A 83 0.77 0.07 12.31
N ASN A 84 1.69 0.04 11.34
CA ASN A 84 1.47 0.68 10.05
C ASN A 84 0.39 -0.04 9.24
N PHE A 85 -0.85 0.44 9.31
CA PHE A 85 -1.97 -0.15 8.58
C PHE A 85 -1.82 0.05 7.05
N ALA A 86 -1.18 1.13 6.62
CA ALA A 86 -1.01 1.46 5.21
C ALA A 86 -0.08 0.45 4.53
N ALA A 87 1.07 0.17 5.14
CA ALA A 87 1.99 -0.85 4.65
C ALA A 87 1.32 -2.23 4.58
N ARG A 88 0.54 -2.60 5.62
CA ARG A 88 -0.21 -3.86 5.63
C ARG A 88 -1.23 -3.98 4.51
N ILE A 89 -2.07 -2.97 4.29
CA ILE A 89 -3.11 -3.08 3.28
C ILE A 89 -2.53 -3.09 1.86
N LEU A 90 -1.44 -2.35 1.63
CA LEU A 90 -0.69 -2.43 0.38
C LEU A 90 -0.06 -3.81 0.19
N ARG A 91 0.49 -4.41 1.26
CA ARG A 91 1.10 -5.74 1.21
C ARG A 91 0.06 -6.83 1.00
N ALA A 92 -1.12 -6.69 1.60
CA ALA A 92 -2.27 -7.56 1.35
C ALA A 92 -2.68 -7.54 -0.13
N SER A 93 -2.74 -6.35 -0.73
CA SER A 93 -3.05 -6.19 -2.15
C SER A 93 -1.98 -6.84 -3.03
N ALA A 94 -0.69 -6.65 -2.71
CA ALA A 94 0.41 -7.28 -3.42
C ALA A 94 0.37 -8.83 -3.31
N TYR A 95 0.15 -9.37 -2.10
CA TYR A 95 -0.04 -10.81 -1.89
C TYR A 95 -1.23 -11.38 -2.68
N ARG A 96 -2.33 -10.63 -2.80
CA ARG A 96 -3.46 -11.02 -3.64
C ARG A 96 -3.06 -11.11 -5.13
N PHE A 97 -2.18 -10.24 -5.61
CA PHE A 97 -1.72 -10.27 -7.01
C PHE A 97 -0.72 -11.38 -7.31
N VAL A 98 0.01 -11.89 -6.31
CA VAL A 98 0.92 -13.05 -6.44
C VAL A 98 0.29 -14.37 -5.99
N ASP A 99 -1.04 -14.40 -5.83
CA ASP A 99 -1.82 -15.59 -5.48
C ASP A 99 -1.41 -16.25 -4.15
N VAL A 100 -1.13 -15.41 -3.13
CA VAL A 100 -0.88 -15.85 -1.74
C VAL A 100 -2.04 -15.38 -0.84
N PRO A 101 -3.25 -15.94 -1.00
CA PRO A 101 -4.47 -15.42 -0.37
C PRO A 101 -4.49 -15.52 1.16
N GLY A 102 -3.73 -16.47 1.74
CA GLY A 102 -3.61 -16.62 3.19
C GLY A 102 -2.96 -15.38 3.84
N LEU A 103 -1.79 -14.99 3.34
CA LEU A 103 -1.08 -13.79 3.81
C LEU A 103 -1.85 -12.52 3.49
N ALA A 104 -2.50 -12.45 2.31
CA ALA A 104 -3.36 -11.32 1.97
C ALA A 104 -4.48 -11.12 3.00
N ARG A 105 -5.16 -12.21 3.40
CA ARG A 105 -6.23 -12.16 4.42
C ARG A 105 -5.71 -11.75 5.78
N GLU A 106 -4.56 -12.26 6.19
CA GLU A 106 -3.94 -11.94 7.47
C GLU A 106 -3.62 -10.44 7.57
N ASP A 107 -2.94 -9.88 6.56
CA ASP A 107 -2.58 -8.46 6.53
C ASP A 107 -3.81 -7.55 6.46
N ALA A 108 -4.81 -7.90 5.63
CA ALA A 108 -6.04 -7.13 5.53
C ALA A 108 -6.83 -7.13 6.85
N ALA A 109 -6.87 -8.27 7.55
CA ALA A 109 -7.49 -8.36 8.87
C ALA A 109 -6.72 -7.55 9.92
N ALA A 110 -5.39 -7.56 9.89
CA ALA A 110 -4.56 -6.75 10.77
C ALA A 110 -4.73 -5.24 10.51
N ALA A 111 -4.70 -4.82 9.24
CA ALA A 111 -4.97 -3.43 8.87
C ALA A 111 -6.36 -2.98 9.33
N PHE A 112 -7.39 -3.83 9.17
CA PHE A 112 -8.74 -3.54 9.64
C PHE A 112 -8.85 -3.39 11.16
N ARG A 113 -8.11 -4.17 11.94
CA ARG A 113 -8.07 -3.98 13.41
C ARG A 113 -7.50 -2.61 13.81
N LEU A 114 -6.52 -2.12 13.05
CA LEU A 114 -5.85 -0.85 13.32
C LEU A 114 -6.69 0.36 12.87
N ALA A 115 -7.35 0.26 11.71
CA ALA A 115 -8.09 1.37 11.12
C ALA A 115 -9.37 0.89 10.37
N PRO A 116 -10.43 0.49 11.09
CA PRO A 116 -11.57 -0.25 10.55
C PRO A 116 -12.46 0.52 9.57
N GLU A 117 -12.38 1.85 9.59
CA GLU A 117 -13.23 2.72 8.76
C GLU A 117 -12.51 3.26 7.52
N ARG A 118 -11.25 2.88 7.27
CA ARG A 118 -10.51 3.37 6.11
C ARG A 118 -11.07 2.80 4.80
N PRO A 119 -11.34 3.64 3.79
CA PRO A 119 -11.99 3.18 2.56
C PRO A 119 -11.14 2.15 1.79
N GLU A 120 -9.83 2.33 1.73
CA GLU A 120 -8.87 1.42 1.12
C GLU A 120 -8.87 0.04 1.80
N ILE A 121 -8.98 0.00 3.13
CA ILE A 121 -9.03 -1.25 3.90
C ILE A 121 -10.35 -1.98 3.64
N LEU A 122 -11.48 -1.28 3.77
CA LEU A 122 -12.80 -1.88 3.57
C LEU A 122 -12.96 -2.42 2.15
N LEU A 123 -12.45 -1.69 1.15
CA LEU A 123 -12.49 -2.13 -0.24
C LEU A 123 -11.66 -3.39 -0.46
N GLU A 124 -10.38 -3.33 -0.10
CA GLU A 124 -9.41 -4.38 -0.39
C GLU A 124 -9.68 -5.63 0.44
N TYR A 125 -10.06 -5.49 1.72
CA TYR A 125 -10.40 -6.64 2.55
C TYR A 125 -11.66 -7.34 2.02
N GLY A 126 -12.67 -6.59 1.57
CA GLY A 126 -13.83 -7.18 0.91
C GLY A 126 -13.46 -7.94 -0.38
N ILE A 127 -12.52 -7.43 -1.16
CA ILE A 127 -12.01 -8.14 -2.37
C ILE A 127 -11.33 -9.46 -1.99
N ILE A 128 -10.47 -9.43 -0.97
CA ILE A 128 -9.75 -10.61 -0.48
C ILE A 128 -10.72 -11.66 0.07
N LEU A 129 -11.71 -11.24 0.87
CA LEU A 129 -12.72 -12.16 1.42
C LEU A 129 -13.56 -12.81 0.32
N ARG A 130 -13.97 -12.05 -0.70
CA ARG A 130 -14.69 -12.63 -1.85
C ARG A 130 -13.85 -13.69 -2.56
N LEU A 131 -12.55 -13.43 -2.78
CA LEU A 131 -11.66 -14.40 -3.42
C LEU A 131 -11.43 -15.64 -2.56
N ALA A 132 -11.48 -15.50 -1.24
CA ALA A 132 -11.46 -16.61 -0.29
C ALA A 132 -12.81 -17.34 -0.17
N GLY A 133 -13.84 -16.97 -0.94
CA GLY A 133 -15.19 -17.54 -0.88
C GLY A 133 -16.08 -17.00 0.25
N ASP A 134 -15.57 -16.10 1.10
CA ASP A 134 -16.33 -15.45 2.18
C ASP A 134 -17.13 -14.26 1.62
N ARG A 135 -18.20 -14.59 0.90
CA ARG A 135 -19.08 -13.61 0.24
C ARG A 135 -19.84 -12.74 1.24
N ASP A 136 -20.21 -13.29 2.39
CA ASP A 136 -20.89 -12.53 3.45
C ASP A 136 -19.94 -11.51 4.09
N GLY A 137 -18.70 -11.92 4.37
CA GLY A 137 -17.64 -11.02 4.81
C GLY A 137 -17.40 -9.89 3.82
N ALA A 138 -17.23 -10.24 2.53
CA ALA A 138 -17.08 -9.26 1.48
C ALA A 138 -18.23 -8.24 1.43
N ARG A 139 -19.48 -8.74 1.50
CA ARG A 139 -20.67 -7.88 1.54
C ARG A 139 -20.64 -6.91 2.71
N ARG A 140 -20.33 -7.38 3.92
CA ARG A 140 -20.30 -6.54 5.12
C ARG A 140 -19.32 -5.37 4.97
N HIS A 141 -18.10 -5.61 4.48
CA HIS A 141 -17.11 -4.54 4.32
C HIS A 141 -17.51 -3.55 3.24
N TRP A 142 -18.02 -4.02 2.09
CA TRP A 142 -18.46 -3.13 1.01
C TRP A 142 -19.70 -2.31 1.38
N LEU A 143 -20.65 -2.86 2.13
CA LEU A 143 -21.79 -2.10 2.64
C LEU A 143 -21.35 -1.03 3.66
N THR A 144 -20.42 -1.36 4.56
CA THR A 144 -19.81 -0.37 5.46
C THR A 144 -19.10 0.73 4.67
N LEU A 145 -18.34 0.38 3.64
CA LEU A 145 -17.66 1.35 2.77
C LEU A 145 -18.65 2.32 2.13
N ILE A 146 -19.71 1.79 1.52
CA ILE A 146 -20.74 2.61 0.88
C ILE A 146 -21.43 3.53 1.88
N ARG A 147 -21.70 3.03 3.09
CA ARG A 147 -22.37 3.80 4.14
C ARG A 147 -21.51 4.94 4.68
N LEU A 148 -20.21 4.72 4.87
CA LEU A 148 -19.30 5.69 5.49
C LEU A 148 -18.67 6.66 4.49
N HIS A 149 -18.44 6.21 3.25
CA HIS A 149 -17.67 6.95 2.23
C HIS A 149 -18.45 7.08 0.93
N ASP A 150 -19.74 7.39 1.03
CA ASP A 150 -20.57 7.59 -0.16
C ASP A 150 -20.00 8.69 -1.08
N GLY A 151 -20.21 8.55 -2.39
CA GLY A 151 -19.71 9.46 -3.42
C GLY A 151 -18.22 9.32 -3.73
N THR A 152 -17.48 8.42 -3.06
CA THR A 152 -16.07 8.17 -3.37
C THR A 152 -15.89 7.11 -4.47
N PRO A 153 -14.79 7.16 -5.26
CA PRO A 153 -14.46 6.10 -6.22
C PRO A 153 -14.35 4.70 -5.59
N ALA A 154 -13.95 4.63 -4.32
CA ALA A 154 -13.88 3.38 -3.56
C ALA A 154 -15.28 2.82 -3.29
N ALA A 155 -16.23 3.65 -2.85
CA ALA A 155 -17.62 3.23 -2.66
C ALA A 155 -18.28 2.79 -3.97
N ASP A 156 -18.03 3.49 -5.08
CA ASP A 156 -18.53 3.07 -6.39
C ASP A 156 -17.94 1.72 -6.84
N THR A 157 -16.67 1.46 -6.51
CA THR A 157 -16.05 0.15 -6.75
C THR A 157 -16.71 -0.93 -5.89
N ALA A 158 -17.00 -0.65 -4.62
CA ALA A 158 -17.76 -1.56 -3.76
C ALA A 158 -19.16 -1.87 -4.31
N ARG A 159 -19.90 -0.87 -4.81
CA ARG A 159 -21.21 -1.09 -5.46
C ARG A 159 -21.11 -2.04 -6.64
N ARG A 160 -20.13 -1.81 -7.54
CA ARG A 160 -19.90 -2.69 -8.69
C ARG A 160 -19.54 -4.12 -8.26
N ASN A 161 -18.71 -4.25 -7.22
CA ASN A 161 -18.33 -5.55 -6.68
C ASN A 161 -19.54 -6.30 -6.08
N LEU A 162 -20.39 -5.62 -5.32
CA LEU A 162 -21.64 -6.18 -4.79
C LEU A 162 -22.59 -6.61 -5.91
N ALA A 163 -22.84 -5.73 -6.88
CA ALA A 163 -23.72 -6.02 -8.00
C ALA A 163 -23.24 -7.24 -8.80
N ARG A 164 -21.94 -7.34 -9.08
CA ARG A 164 -21.35 -8.50 -9.77
C ARG A 164 -21.45 -9.77 -8.94
N MET A 165 -21.31 -9.67 -7.63
CA MET A 165 -21.44 -10.81 -6.72
C MET A 165 -22.87 -11.35 -6.78
N ASP A 166 -23.89 -10.51 -6.79
CA ASP A 166 -25.30 -10.91 -6.67
C ASP A 166 -25.93 -11.45 -7.97
N LEU A 167 -25.19 -11.41 -9.08
CA LEU A 167 -25.61 -12.05 -10.32
C LEU A 167 -25.55 -13.59 -10.17
N PRO A 168 -26.55 -14.33 -10.69
CA PRO A 168 -26.49 -15.78 -10.74
C PRO A 168 -25.28 -16.23 -11.57
N GLU A 169 -24.53 -17.21 -11.06
CA GLU A 169 -23.45 -17.86 -11.82
C GLU A 169 -24.05 -18.51 -13.08
N LYS A 170 -23.43 -18.26 -14.24
CA LYS A 170 -23.86 -18.83 -15.53
C LYS A 170 -23.48 -20.30 -15.65
#